data_AF-A0A8D3D422-F1
#
_entry.id   AF-A0A8D3D422-F1
#
_cell.length_a   1.000
_cell.length_b   1.000
_cell.length_c   1.000
_cell.angle_alpha   90.00
_cell.angle_beta   90.00
_cell.angle_gamma   90.00
#
_symmetry.space_group_name_H-M   'P 1'
#
loop_
_entity.id
_entity.type
_entity.pdbx_description
1 polymer ?
#
loop_
_entity_poly.entity_id
_entity_poly.type
_entity_poly.pdbx_seq_one_letter_code
_entity_poly.pdbx_strand_id
1 'polypeptide(L)'
;MLAALLLRALGAPVEGEPTDSPAGDSSGEEELVPSDLLSASPVWDLIIGATAGHQKEFEDEFPQGVKYHFLENYKVSSLPAKCPSSNFSMEACLRRLAEGLHTYMVLLEHVEREYPGSSILLHAKYYSRQLVDLIKKKMKSPGQVTVLTSSQEEQLVQDINNPDSFHRRMTGHSILQQLHDFLREAKLAIRKREKSRQMRKGSNMIIAAIHPSFQILQR
;
A
#
# COMPACT_ATOMS: atom_id res chain seq x y z
N MET A 1 -16.58 23.67 -44.09
CA MET A 1 -15.61 23.48 -45.20
C MET A 1 -14.47 22.63 -44.64
N LEU A 2 -14.59 21.29 -44.66
CA LEU A 2 -14.02 20.37 -45.67
C LEU A 2 -12.48 20.55 -45.81
N ALA A 3 -11.69 19.63 -45.24
CA ALA A 3 -10.96 18.55 -45.96
C ALA A 3 -9.48 18.98 -46.19
N ALA A 4 -8.42 18.16 -46.24
CA ALA A 4 -8.20 16.72 -46.14
C ALA A 4 -6.70 16.45 -45.86
N LEU A 5 -6.41 15.19 -45.50
CA LEU A 5 -5.12 14.52 -45.37
C LEU A 5 -4.21 14.62 -46.61
N LEU A 6 -2.88 14.58 -46.40
CA LEU A 6 -1.93 13.99 -47.35
C LEU A 6 -0.84 13.17 -46.62
N LEU A 7 -1.01 11.85 -46.68
CA LEU A 7 0.03 10.82 -46.55
C LEU A 7 0.42 10.38 -47.96
N ARG A 8 1.72 10.33 -48.26
CA ARG A 8 2.41 9.52 -49.32
C ARG A 8 3.91 9.95 -49.34
N ALA A 9 4.90 9.10 -49.59
CA ALA A 9 4.91 7.82 -50.29
C ALA A 9 6.05 6.90 -49.83
N LEU A 10 5.82 5.60 -50.06
CA LEU A 10 6.78 4.51 -50.13
C LEU A 10 7.78 4.69 -51.29
N GLY A 11 9.02 4.26 -51.08
CA GLY A 11 9.95 3.89 -52.13
C GLY A 11 10.90 2.79 -51.63
N ALA A 12 10.73 1.58 -52.14
CA ALA A 12 11.73 0.48 -52.17
C ALA A 12 12.14 0.28 -53.65
N PRO A 13 13.05 -0.64 -54.08
CA PRO A 13 13.90 -1.63 -53.39
C PRO A 13 15.40 -1.52 -53.85
N VAL A 14 16.42 -2.29 -53.43
CA VAL A 14 16.77 -3.69 -53.79
C VAL A 14 18.09 -4.08 -53.07
N GLU A 15 18.17 -5.38 -52.80
CA GLU A 15 19.17 -6.31 -52.25
C GLU A 15 20.69 -6.04 -52.23
N GLY A 16 21.30 -6.61 -51.19
CA GLY A 16 22.67 -7.12 -51.13
C GLY A 16 22.90 -7.93 -49.83
N GLU A 17 22.87 -9.26 -49.91
CA GLU A 17 23.42 -10.20 -48.92
C GLU A 17 24.85 -10.63 -49.37
N PRO A 18 25.65 -11.42 -48.60
CA PRO A 18 25.79 -11.56 -47.15
C PRO A 18 27.28 -11.53 -46.72
N THR A 19 27.65 -11.07 -45.51
CA THR A 19 28.93 -11.49 -44.88
C THR A 19 28.95 -11.32 -43.34
N ASP A 20 29.22 -12.43 -42.67
CA ASP A 20 29.83 -12.68 -41.34
C ASP A 20 29.53 -11.81 -40.10
N SER A 21 29.06 -12.49 -39.05
CA SER A 21 29.06 -12.05 -37.65
C SER A 21 30.49 -11.93 -37.09
N PRO A 22 30.74 -11.19 -35.98
CA PRO A 22 30.46 -11.76 -34.65
C PRO A 22 30.12 -10.77 -33.51
N ALA A 23 29.41 -11.32 -32.51
CA ALA A 23 29.47 -11.02 -31.07
C ALA A 23 29.01 -9.65 -30.52
N GLY A 24 28.20 -9.73 -29.44
CA GLY A 24 27.85 -8.65 -28.51
C GLY A 24 26.56 -7.93 -28.91
N ASP A 25 25.50 -7.84 -28.11
CA ASP A 25 25.27 -8.21 -26.73
C ASP A 25 23.85 -8.79 -26.66
N SER A 26 23.68 -9.90 -25.96
CA SER A 26 22.37 -10.27 -25.45
C SER A 26 21.99 -9.19 -24.44
N SER A 27 21.34 -8.12 -24.92
CA SER A 27 20.53 -7.21 -24.12
C SER A 27 19.53 -8.09 -23.40
N GLY A 28 19.91 -8.51 -22.19
CA GLY A 28 19.00 -9.07 -21.23
C GLY A 28 18.03 -7.96 -20.90
N GLU A 29 16.97 -7.86 -21.69
CA GLU A 29 15.70 -7.37 -21.20
C GLU A 29 15.41 -8.29 -20.01
N GLU A 30 15.83 -7.86 -18.81
CA GLU A 30 15.25 -8.36 -17.58
C GLU A 30 13.78 -8.02 -17.72
N GLU A 31 13.03 -8.97 -18.28
CA GLU A 31 11.59 -9.01 -18.17
C GLU A 31 11.33 -8.70 -16.70
N LEU A 32 10.74 -7.53 -16.46
CA LEU A 32 10.44 -7.04 -15.12
C LEU A 32 9.42 -8.01 -14.55
N VAL A 33 9.91 -9.14 -14.03
CA VAL A 33 9.08 -10.15 -13.38
C VAL A 33 8.40 -9.37 -12.27
N PRO A 34 7.06 -9.23 -12.33
CA PRO A 34 6.35 -8.45 -11.33
C PRO A 34 6.72 -9.00 -9.96
N SER A 35 7.29 -8.14 -9.12
CA SER A 35 7.75 -8.57 -7.82
C SER A 35 6.56 -9.14 -7.05
N ASP A 36 6.62 -10.41 -6.67
CA ASP A 36 5.57 -11.06 -5.88
C ASP A 36 5.49 -10.52 -4.43
N LEU A 37 6.27 -9.49 -4.12
CA LEU A 37 6.28 -8.83 -2.81
C LEU A 37 5.07 -7.92 -2.64
N LEU A 38 4.40 -8.02 -1.49
CA LEU A 38 3.30 -7.13 -1.16
C LEU A 38 3.76 -5.67 -1.04
N SER A 39 4.96 -5.42 -0.51
CA SER A 39 5.48 -4.06 -0.36
C SER A 39 5.83 -3.37 -1.69
N ALA A 40 5.93 -4.14 -2.78
CA ALA A 40 6.19 -3.62 -4.13
C ALA A 40 4.92 -3.27 -4.90
N SER A 41 3.73 -3.59 -4.36
CA SER A 41 2.47 -3.26 -5.04
C SER A 41 2.28 -1.75 -5.19
N PRO A 42 1.90 -1.25 -6.39
CA PRO A 42 1.66 0.17 -6.63
C PRO A 42 0.47 0.71 -5.82
N VAL A 43 -0.43 -0.17 -5.34
CA VAL A 43 -1.57 0.22 -4.49
C VAL A 43 -1.11 0.97 -3.24
N TRP A 44 0.06 0.62 -2.70
CA TRP A 44 0.64 1.36 -1.57
C TRP A 44 0.91 2.83 -1.90
N ASP A 45 1.52 3.10 -3.05
CA ASP A 45 1.87 4.47 -3.43
C ASP A 45 0.62 5.27 -3.80
N LEU A 46 -0.38 4.61 -4.39
CA LEU A 46 -1.68 5.23 -4.69
C LEU A 46 -2.43 5.64 -3.42
N ILE A 47 -2.52 4.77 -2.39
CA ILE A 47 -3.24 5.10 -1.16
C ILE A 47 -2.47 6.07 -0.26
N ILE A 48 -1.14 5.93 -0.17
CA ILE A 48 -0.30 6.84 0.61
C ILE A 48 -0.30 8.22 -0.06
N GLY A 49 -0.20 8.27 -1.39
CA GLY A 49 -0.31 9.52 -2.16
C GLY A 49 -1.66 10.19 -2.00
N ALA A 50 -2.75 9.42 -2.08
CA ALA A 50 -4.11 9.94 -1.86
C ALA A 50 -4.30 10.55 -0.46
N THR A 51 -3.68 9.95 0.56
CA THR A 51 -3.81 10.44 1.94
C THR A 51 -2.81 11.54 2.28
N ALA A 52 -1.72 11.72 1.52
CA ALA A 52 -0.65 12.68 1.82
C ALA A 52 -1.11 14.15 1.93
N GLY A 53 -2.27 14.49 1.35
CA GLY A 53 -2.87 15.82 1.46
C GLY A 53 -3.48 16.14 2.83
N HIS A 54 -3.59 15.17 3.75
CA HIS A 54 -4.32 15.32 5.02
C HIS A 54 -3.87 16.54 5.84
N GLN A 55 -2.56 16.81 5.89
CA GLN A 55 -2.03 17.92 6.68
C GLN A 55 -2.35 19.27 6.02
N LYS A 56 -2.23 19.34 4.69
CA LYS A 56 -2.55 20.56 3.96
C LYS A 56 -4.05 20.89 4.09
N GLU A 57 -4.94 19.90 3.93
CA GLU A 57 -6.38 20.11 4.11
C GLU A 57 -6.72 20.61 5.52
N PHE A 58 -6.03 20.09 6.54
CA PHE A 58 -6.17 20.60 7.91
C PHE A 58 -5.71 22.06 8.04
N GLU A 59 -4.53 22.38 7.50
CA GLU A 59 -3.94 23.73 7.60
C GLU A 59 -4.75 24.77 6.82
N ASP A 60 -5.34 24.37 5.69
CA ASP A 60 -6.24 25.20 4.89
C ASP A 60 -7.57 25.47 5.62
N GLU A 61 -8.10 24.49 6.37
CA GLU A 61 -9.33 24.67 7.15
C GLU A 61 -9.11 25.43 8.47
N PHE A 62 -7.97 25.22 9.13
CA PHE A 62 -7.65 25.82 10.43
C PHE A 62 -6.40 26.71 10.36
N PRO A 63 -6.42 27.83 9.59
CA PRO A 63 -5.24 28.62 9.29
C PRO A 63 -4.66 29.39 10.49
N GLN A 64 -5.45 29.63 11.55
CA GLN A 64 -5.02 30.40 12.73
C GLN A 64 -5.54 29.78 14.04
N GLY A 65 -4.66 29.66 15.04
CA GLY A 65 -5.01 29.23 16.40
C GLY A 65 -4.90 27.73 16.67
N VAL A 66 -5.25 26.87 15.70
CA VAL A 66 -5.21 25.41 15.88
C VAL A 66 -4.02 24.84 15.10
N LYS A 67 -3.04 24.28 15.80
CA LYS A 67 -1.87 23.66 15.20
C LYS A 67 -2.13 22.19 14.89
N TYR A 68 -1.50 21.69 13.83
CA TYR A 68 -1.64 20.31 13.37
C TYR A 68 -1.39 19.25 14.45
N HIS A 69 -0.44 19.49 15.36
CA HIS A 69 -0.16 18.58 16.48
C HIS A 69 -1.33 18.46 17.49
N PHE A 70 -2.34 19.35 17.48
CA PHE A 70 -3.51 19.20 18.34
C PHE A 70 -4.39 18.01 17.96
N LEU A 71 -4.24 17.45 16.75
CA LEU A 71 -4.92 16.21 16.36
C LEU A 71 -4.56 15.02 17.26
N GLU A 72 -3.46 15.10 18.03
CA GLU A 72 -3.10 14.10 19.03
C GLU A 72 -4.15 13.94 20.13
N ASN A 73 -4.91 15.01 20.43
CA ASN A 73 -6.00 14.99 21.41
C ASN A 73 -7.28 14.34 20.86
N TYR A 74 -7.32 14.01 19.57
CA TYR A 74 -8.47 13.45 18.87
C TYR A 74 -8.19 12.05 18.33
N LYS A 75 -7.11 11.40 18.82
CA LYS A 75 -6.75 10.04 18.41
C LYS A 75 -7.88 9.06 18.74
N VAL A 76 -8.22 8.21 17.78
CA VAL A 76 -9.29 7.23 17.94
C VAL A 76 -8.67 5.99 18.60
N SER A 77 -9.03 5.73 19.85
CA SER A 77 -8.36 4.71 20.68
C SER A 77 -8.66 3.26 20.25
N SER A 78 -9.74 3.05 19.49
CA SER A 78 -10.14 1.74 18.94
C SER A 78 -9.35 1.31 17.70
N LEU A 79 -8.35 2.09 17.28
CA LEU A 79 -7.55 1.77 16.10
C LEU A 79 -6.64 0.56 16.32
N PRO A 80 -6.54 -0.36 15.35
CA PRO A 80 -5.71 -1.55 15.52
C PRO A 80 -4.25 -1.21 15.71
N ALA A 81 -3.63 -1.89 16.67
CA ALA A 81 -2.23 -1.70 16.97
C ALA A 81 -1.35 -1.92 15.72
N LYS A 82 -0.19 -1.26 15.71
CA LYS A 82 0.83 -1.43 14.67
C LYS A 82 1.34 -2.88 14.64
N CYS A 83 1.97 -3.29 13.53
CA CYS A 83 2.73 -4.54 13.51
C CYS A 83 4.01 -4.38 14.35
N PRO A 84 4.19 -5.14 15.44
CA PRO A 84 5.41 -5.08 16.24
C PRO A 84 6.65 -5.40 15.41
N SER A 85 7.82 -4.85 15.75
CA SER A 85 9.06 -5.04 15.00
C SER A 85 9.75 -6.39 15.26
N SER A 86 9.47 -7.03 16.41
CA SER A 86 10.00 -8.34 16.83
C SER A 86 8.88 -9.27 17.30
N ASN A 87 9.16 -10.58 17.34
CA ASN A 87 8.28 -11.62 17.92
C ASN A 87 6.84 -11.66 17.40
N PHE A 88 6.62 -11.18 16.17
CA PHE A 88 5.32 -11.15 15.53
C PHE A 88 5.42 -11.80 14.15
N SER A 89 4.54 -12.73 13.82
CA SER A 89 4.59 -13.44 12.54
C SER A 89 4.15 -12.52 11.40
N MET A 90 4.60 -12.82 10.17
CA MET A 90 4.09 -12.11 8.99
C MET A 90 2.58 -12.29 8.85
N GLU A 91 2.06 -13.50 9.11
CA GLU A 91 0.63 -13.80 9.04
C GLU A 91 -0.18 -12.93 9.99
N ALA A 92 0.26 -12.81 11.25
CA ALA A 92 -0.41 -11.96 12.23
C ALA A 92 -0.34 -10.48 11.84
N CYS A 93 0.76 -10.04 11.21
CA CYS A 93 0.88 -8.66 10.70
C CYS A 93 -0.08 -8.40 9.55
N LEU A 94 -0.16 -9.31 8.57
CA LEU A 94 -1.08 -9.20 7.45
C LEU A 94 -2.54 -9.20 7.93
N ARG A 95 -2.91 -10.11 8.85
CA ARG A 95 -4.25 -10.14 9.44
C ARG A 95 -4.60 -8.80 10.10
N ARG A 96 -3.74 -8.32 11.00
CA ARG A 96 -3.95 -7.05 11.71
C ARG A 96 -4.02 -5.85 10.78
N LEU A 97 -3.25 -5.86 9.69
CA LEU A 97 -3.32 -4.82 8.66
C LEU A 97 -4.67 -4.84 7.94
N ALA A 98 -5.16 -6.02 7.53
CA ALA A 98 -6.46 -6.15 6.88
C ALA A 98 -7.61 -5.73 7.81
N GLU A 99 -7.58 -6.16 9.08
CA GLU A 99 -8.54 -5.76 10.11
C GLU A 99 -8.50 -4.24 10.35
N GLY A 100 -7.29 -3.66 10.44
CA GLY A 100 -7.06 -2.21 10.50
C GLY A 100 -7.70 -1.44 9.35
N LEU A 101 -7.49 -1.88 8.12
CA LEU A 101 -8.09 -1.23 6.95
C LEU A 101 -9.63 -1.33 6.98
N HIS A 102 -10.20 -2.43 7.46
CA HIS A 102 -11.65 -2.53 7.68
C HIS A 102 -12.13 -1.50 8.71
N THR A 103 -11.48 -1.40 9.87
CA THR A 103 -11.80 -0.38 10.88
C THR A 103 -11.72 1.04 10.31
N TYR A 104 -10.68 1.36 9.54
CA TYR A 104 -10.56 2.68 8.92
C TYR A 104 -11.67 2.95 7.90
N MET A 105 -12.07 1.97 7.09
CA MET A 105 -13.17 2.16 6.12
C MET A 105 -14.48 2.55 6.81
N VAL A 106 -14.74 2.03 8.01
CA VAL A 106 -15.88 2.41 8.86
C VAL A 106 -15.69 3.82 9.44
N LEU A 107 -14.52 4.12 10.02
CA LEU A 107 -14.23 5.46 10.55
C LEU A 107 -14.30 6.57 9.49
N LEU A 108 -13.98 6.24 8.24
CA LEU A 108 -14.09 7.16 7.11
C LEU A 108 -15.54 7.59 6.83
N GLU A 109 -16.56 6.92 7.35
CA GLU A 109 -17.95 7.39 7.31
C GLU A 109 -18.16 8.68 8.12
N HIS A 110 -17.40 8.88 9.19
CA HIS A 110 -17.39 10.15 9.92
C HIS A 110 -16.79 11.28 9.08
N VAL A 111 -15.68 10.99 8.38
CA VAL A 111 -15.07 11.95 7.44
C VAL A 111 -16.02 12.28 6.30
N GLU A 112 -16.75 11.29 5.77
CA GLU A 112 -17.74 11.48 4.71
C GLU A 112 -18.89 12.40 5.10
N ARG A 113 -19.36 12.31 6.35
CA ARG A 113 -20.42 13.18 6.88
C ARG A 113 -19.97 14.64 6.99
N GLU A 114 -18.73 14.89 7.41
CA GLU A 114 -18.21 16.26 7.56
C GLU A 114 -17.71 16.86 6.23
N TYR A 115 -17.22 16.02 5.31
CA TYR A 115 -16.60 16.43 4.05
C TYR A 115 -17.13 15.62 2.85
N PRO A 116 -18.43 15.77 2.51
CA PRO A 116 -19.00 15.10 1.35
C PRO A 116 -18.28 15.58 0.08
N GLY A 117 -17.71 14.64 -0.68
CA GLY A 117 -16.94 14.95 -1.89
C GLY A 117 -15.42 15.10 -1.70
N SER A 118 -14.88 14.84 -0.51
CA SER A 118 -13.42 14.74 -0.32
C SER A 118 -12.82 13.72 -1.28
N SER A 119 -11.84 14.14 -2.08
CA SER A 119 -11.11 13.25 -2.99
C SER A 119 -10.23 12.26 -2.22
N ILE A 120 -9.65 12.68 -1.08
CA ILE A 120 -8.92 11.81 -0.16
C ILE A 120 -9.81 10.64 0.26
N LEU A 121 -11.05 10.92 0.68
CA LEU A 121 -12.00 9.90 1.11
C LEU A 121 -12.28 8.86 0.02
N LEU A 122 -12.60 9.33 -1.20
CA LEU A 122 -12.93 8.45 -2.33
C LEU A 122 -11.78 7.48 -2.63
N HIS A 123 -10.57 8.01 -2.74
CA HIS A 123 -9.38 7.21 -3.02
C HIS A 123 -8.96 6.34 -1.85
N ALA A 124 -9.05 6.83 -0.62
CA ALA A 124 -8.73 6.06 0.58
C ALA A 124 -9.64 4.82 0.69
N LYS A 125 -10.97 4.97 0.52
CA LYS A 125 -11.90 3.82 0.53
C LYS A 125 -11.60 2.84 -0.61
N TYR A 126 -11.40 3.35 -1.83
CA TYR A 126 -11.16 2.51 -3.00
C TYR A 126 -9.86 1.69 -2.88
N TYR A 127 -8.74 2.34 -2.58
CA TYR A 127 -7.46 1.67 -2.48
C TYR A 127 -7.32 0.83 -1.19
N SER A 128 -8.04 1.16 -0.12
CA SER A 128 -8.08 0.30 1.09
C SER A 128 -8.68 -1.07 0.75
N ARG A 129 -9.77 -1.12 -0.01
CA ARG A 129 -10.38 -2.39 -0.47
C ARG A 129 -9.39 -3.20 -1.32
N GLN A 130 -8.75 -2.56 -2.29
CA GLN A 130 -7.75 -3.24 -3.12
C GLN A 130 -6.56 -3.76 -2.29
N LEU A 131 -6.10 -2.99 -1.31
CA LEU A 131 -5.01 -3.39 -0.45
C LEU A 131 -5.41 -4.58 0.44
N VAL A 132 -6.62 -4.59 1.00
CA VAL A 132 -7.18 -5.75 1.73
C VAL A 132 -7.17 -7.00 0.85
N ASP A 133 -7.61 -6.91 -0.40
CA ASP A 133 -7.61 -8.05 -1.32
C ASP A 133 -6.19 -8.57 -1.60
N LEU A 134 -5.24 -7.67 -1.81
CA LEU A 134 -3.83 -8.04 -1.98
C LEU A 134 -3.24 -8.69 -0.73
N ILE A 135 -3.58 -8.18 0.46
CA ILE A 135 -3.17 -8.77 1.73
C ILE A 135 -3.73 -10.18 1.86
N LYS A 136 -5.03 -10.37 1.62
CA LYS A 136 -5.68 -11.69 1.70
C LYS A 136 -5.05 -12.71 0.75
N LYS A 137 -4.65 -12.28 -0.46
CA LYS A 137 -3.90 -13.14 -1.41
C LYS A 137 -2.53 -13.58 -0.88
N LYS A 138 -1.94 -12.84 0.06
CA LYS A 138 -0.63 -13.14 0.67
C LYS A 138 -0.73 -13.88 2.00
N MET A 139 -1.91 -13.95 2.59
CA MET A 139 -2.18 -14.67 3.82
C MET A 139 -2.30 -16.17 3.56
N LYS A 140 -1.85 -16.98 4.52
CA LYS A 140 -2.10 -18.42 4.52
C LYS A 140 -3.54 -18.74 4.90
N SER A 141 -4.17 -17.90 5.72
CA SER A 141 -5.50 -18.13 6.25
C SER A 141 -6.36 -16.86 6.12
N PRO A 142 -6.74 -16.47 4.88
CA PRO A 142 -7.47 -15.22 4.63
C PRO A 142 -8.84 -15.17 5.33
N GLY A 143 -9.47 -16.32 5.59
CA GLY A 143 -10.73 -16.41 6.34
C GLY A 143 -10.63 -16.08 7.83
N GLN A 144 -9.43 -15.87 8.38
CA GLN A 144 -9.23 -15.44 9.77
C GLN A 144 -9.25 -13.91 9.94
N VAL A 145 -9.42 -13.14 8.87
CA VAL A 145 -9.59 -11.68 8.97
C VAL A 145 -10.97 -11.41 9.58
N THR A 146 -10.99 -10.83 10.78
CA THR A 146 -12.22 -10.47 11.46
C THR A 146 -12.71 -9.10 10.95
N VAL A 147 -13.95 -9.02 10.49
CA VAL A 147 -14.59 -7.76 10.14
C VAL A 147 -15.56 -7.39 11.27
N LEU A 148 -15.73 -6.10 11.51
CA LEU A 148 -16.71 -5.61 12.47
C LEU A 148 -18.12 -6.04 12.03
N THR A 149 -18.94 -6.42 13.00
CA THR A 149 -20.38 -6.59 12.79
C THR A 149 -21.06 -5.24 12.65
N SER A 150 -22.24 -5.17 12.03
CA SER A 150 -22.97 -3.89 11.87
C SER A 150 -23.16 -3.14 13.19
N SER A 151 -23.46 -3.83 14.29
CA SER A 151 -23.56 -3.21 15.62
C SER A 151 -22.23 -2.64 16.13
N GLN A 152 -21.10 -3.30 15.81
CA GLN A 152 -19.78 -2.78 16.17
C GLN A 152 -19.37 -1.60 15.29
N GLU A 153 -19.76 -1.61 14.01
CA GLU A 153 -19.56 -0.47 13.11
C GLU A 153 -20.35 0.75 13.58
N GLU A 154 -21.63 0.57 13.91
CA GLU A 154 -22.50 1.61 14.47
C GLU A 154 -21.93 2.17 15.78
N GLN A 155 -21.52 1.30 16.71
CA GLN A 155 -20.91 1.72 17.97
C GLN A 155 -19.62 2.51 17.73
N LEU A 156 -18.76 2.05 16.84
CA LEU A 156 -17.50 2.71 16.51
C LEU A 156 -17.74 4.13 15.95
N VAL A 157 -18.73 4.28 15.08
CA VAL A 157 -19.13 5.57 14.52
C VAL A 157 -19.76 6.47 15.59
N GLN A 158 -20.53 5.90 16.51
CA GLN A 158 -21.16 6.61 17.61
C GLN A 158 -20.13 7.11 18.65
N ASP A 159 -19.11 6.32 18.95
CA ASP A 159 -18.06 6.62 19.94
C ASP A 159 -17.25 7.87 19.58
N ILE A 160 -17.15 8.20 18.29
CA ILE A 160 -16.40 9.36 17.79
C ILE A 160 -17.31 10.54 17.44
N ASN A 161 -18.62 10.40 17.62
CA ASN A 161 -19.55 11.47 17.34
C ASN A 161 -19.47 12.57 18.43
N ASN A 162 -19.71 13.81 18.04
CA ASN A 162 -19.69 14.95 18.95
C ASN A 162 -20.77 15.96 18.54
N PRO A 163 -21.52 16.57 19.47
CA PRO A 163 -22.50 17.61 19.11
C PRO A 163 -21.85 18.85 18.49
N ASP A 164 -20.61 19.17 18.86
CA ASP A 164 -19.86 20.32 18.33
C ASP A 164 -19.21 19.97 16.99
N SER A 165 -19.49 20.78 15.96
CA SER A 165 -18.92 20.61 14.63
C SER A 165 -17.41 20.77 14.62
N PHE A 166 -16.84 21.64 15.44
CA PHE A 166 -15.39 21.80 15.57
C PHE A 166 -14.74 20.48 15.97
N HIS A 167 -15.27 19.84 17.02
CA HIS A 167 -14.74 18.55 17.50
C HIS A 167 -14.94 17.42 16.48
N ARG A 168 -16.07 17.39 15.76
CA ARG A 168 -16.27 16.41 14.68
C ARG A 168 -15.25 16.58 13.56
N ARG A 169 -14.97 17.81 13.14
CA ARG A 169 -13.98 18.10 12.08
C ARG A 169 -12.56 17.78 12.52
N MET A 170 -12.17 18.15 13.75
CA MET A 170 -10.89 17.74 14.34
C MET A 170 -10.73 16.22 14.36
N THR A 171 -11.80 15.49 14.71
CA THR A 171 -11.83 14.02 14.67
C THR A 171 -11.65 13.49 13.24
N GLY A 172 -12.32 14.09 12.26
CA GLY A 172 -12.18 13.72 10.85
C GLY A 172 -10.74 13.85 10.33
N HIS A 173 -10.09 14.99 10.61
CA HIS A 173 -8.67 15.20 10.28
C HIS A 173 -7.75 14.25 11.04
N SER A 174 -8.05 13.95 12.31
CA SER A 174 -7.28 12.97 13.08
C SER A 174 -7.40 11.55 12.50
N ILE A 175 -8.56 11.15 11.98
CA ILE A 175 -8.75 9.87 11.28
C ILE A 175 -7.88 9.81 10.02
N LEU A 176 -7.87 10.87 9.20
CA LEU A 176 -7.07 10.94 7.98
C LEU A 176 -5.55 10.89 8.28
N GLN A 177 -5.10 11.62 9.30
CA GLN A 177 -3.72 11.55 9.79
C GLN A 177 -3.35 10.12 10.21
N GLN A 178 -4.16 9.52 11.10
CA GLN A 178 -3.87 8.20 11.64
C GLN A 178 -3.87 7.12 10.55
N LEU A 179 -4.77 7.24 9.55
CA LEU A 179 -4.77 6.36 8.39
C LEU A 179 -3.46 6.51 7.58
N HIS A 180 -3.02 7.73 7.29
CA HIS A 180 -1.80 7.97 6.55
C HIS A 180 -0.57 7.36 7.25
N ASP A 181 -0.45 7.59 8.56
CA ASP A 181 0.64 7.04 9.37
C ASP A 181 0.59 5.51 9.42
N PHE A 182 -0.60 4.94 9.63
CA PHE A 182 -0.82 3.50 9.63
C PHE A 182 -0.36 2.85 8.32
N LEU A 183 -0.69 3.45 7.17
CA LEU A 183 -0.30 2.95 5.85
C LEU A 183 1.22 3.01 5.65
N ARG A 184 1.85 4.16 5.96
CA ARG A 184 3.30 4.32 5.82
C ARG A 184 4.07 3.33 6.69
N GLU A 185 3.67 3.19 7.94
CA GLU A 185 4.31 2.28 8.88
C GLU A 185 4.09 0.82 8.50
N ALA A 186 2.88 0.45 8.05
CA ALA A 186 2.59 -0.90 7.58
C ALA A 186 3.44 -1.27 6.36
N LYS A 187 3.53 -0.39 5.35
CA LYS A 187 4.38 -0.60 4.17
C LYS A 187 5.84 -0.84 4.59
N LEU A 188 6.36 -0.01 5.49
CA LEU A 188 7.72 -0.12 6.01
C LEU A 188 7.94 -1.46 6.74
N ALA A 189 7.01 -1.85 7.62
CA ALA A 189 7.08 -3.09 8.38
C ALA A 189 7.07 -4.31 7.47
N ILE A 190 6.19 -4.34 6.47
CA ILE A 190 6.11 -5.42 5.47
C ILE A 190 7.40 -5.49 4.67
N ARG A 191 7.87 -4.37 4.12
CA ARG A 191 9.12 -4.30 3.34
C ARG A 191 10.31 -4.84 4.12
N LYS A 192 10.46 -4.45 5.39
CA LYS A 192 11.53 -4.93 6.26
C LYS A 192 11.49 -6.45 6.42
N ARG A 193 10.29 -7.01 6.65
CA ARG A 193 10.07 -8.45 6.84
C ARG A 193 10.33 -9.25 5.56
N GLU A 194 9.87 -8.75 4.42
CA GLU A 194 10.10 -9.35 3.11
C GLU A 194 11.59 -9.37 2.77
N LYS A 195 12.30 -8.25 2.95
CA LYS A 195 13.76 -8.17 2.74
C LYS A 195 14.51 -9.14 3.65
N SER A 196 14.18 -9.22 4.94
CA SER A 196 14.81 -10.18 5.86
C SER A 196 14.57 -11.63 5.46
N ARG A 197 13.39 -11.96 4.91
CA ARG A 197 13.08 -13.30 4.40
C ARG A 197 13.88 -13.63 3.14
N GLN A 198 14.01 -12.69 2.22
CA GLN A 198 14.82 -12.87 1.01
C GLN A 198 16.29 -13.08 1.34
N MET A 199 16.86 -12.29 2.25
CA MET A 199 18.24 -12.47 2.72
C MET A 199 18.47 -13.87 3.30
N ARG A 200 17.57 -14.34 4.18
CA ARG A 200 17.66 -15.70 4.75
C ARG A 200 17.57 -16.80 3.69
N LYS A 201 16.68 -16.64 2.69
CA LYS A 201 16.58 -17.58 1.57
C LYS A 201 17.87 -17.60 0.74
N GLY A 202 18.44 -16.44 0.44
CA GLY A 202 19.72 -16.33 -0.27
C GLY A 202 20.86 -17.00 0.49
N SER A 203 21.00 -16.74 1.79
CA SER A 203 22.00 -17.40 2.64
C SER A 203 21.81 -18.92 2.69
N ASN A 204 20.57 -19.40 2.85
CA ASN A 204 20.29 -20.84 2.86
C ASN A 204 20.61 -21.49 1.51
N MET A 205 20.35 -20.80 0.39
CA MET A 205 20.66 -21.30 -0.95
C MET A 205 22.17 -21.37 -1.18
N ILE A 206 22.94 -20.38 -0.69
CA ILE A 206 24.41 -20.42 -0.71
C ILE A 206 24.94 -21.61 0.11
N ILE A 207 24.44 -21.81 1.34
CA ILE A 207 24.84 -22.95 2.18
C ILE A 207 24.49 -24.28 1.50
N ALA A 208 23.29 -24.39 0.91
CA ALA A 208 22.84 -25.57 0.19
C ALA A 208 23.58 -25.80 -1.14
N ALA A 209 24.24 -24.79 -1.72
CA ALA A 209 25.11 -24.92 -2.89
C ALA A 209 26.55 -25.31 -2.53
N ILE A 210 27.01 -24.97 -1.32
CA ILE A 210 28.34 -25.34 -0.80
C ILE A 210 28.35 -26.78 -0.27
N HIS A 211 27.26 -27.23 0.37
CA HIS A 211 27.16 -28.56 0.97
C HIS A 211 27.25 -29.77 0.00
N PRO A 212 26.71 -29.73 -1.23
CA PRO A 212 26.82 -30.83 -2.20
C PRO A 212 28.27 -31.06 -2.65
N SER A 213 29.08 -30.01 -2.69
CA SER A 213 30.48 -30.05 -3.12
C SER A 213 31.42 -30.71 -2.11
N PHE A 214 30.98 -30.94 -0.87
CA PHE A 214 31.77 -31.62 0.17
C PHE A 214 31.53 -33.13 0.24
N GLN A 215 30.54 -33.68 -0.47
CA GLN A 215 30.30 -35.14 -0.49
C GLN A 215 31.12 -35.90 -1.56
N ILE A 216 31.90 -35.20 -2.39
CA ILE A 216 32.67 -35.81 -3.50
C ILE A 216 34.15 -36.07 -3.11
N LEU A 217 34.61 -35.63 -1.93
CA LEU A 217 36.02 -35.76 -1.50
C LEU A 217 36.29 -36.84 -0.42
N GLN A 218 35.42 -37.85 -0.33
CA GLN A 218 35.62 -39.02 0.55
C GLN A 218 35.32 -40.37 -0.13
N ARG A 219 35.60 -40.51 -1.43
CA ARG A 219 35.71 -41.84 -2.08
C ARG A 219 37.07 -42.04 -2.68
#